data_AF-A0A7S1XFZ0-F1
#
_entry.id   AF-A0A7S1XFZ0-F1
#
_cell.length_a   1.000
_cell.length_b   1.000
_cell.length_c   1.000
_cell.angle_alpha   90.00
_cell.angle_beta   90.00
_cell.angle_gamma   90.00
#
_symmetry.space_group_name_H-M   'P 1'
#
loop_
_entity.id
_entity.type
_entity.pdbx_description
1 polymer ?
#
loop_
_entity_poly.entity_id
_entity_poly.type
_entity_poly.pdbx_seq_one_letter_code
_entity_poly.pdbx_strand_id
1 'polypeptide(L)'
;LVTVLDADAWIHSFYIDELNRVIAGDRSALKNRIFAPPIIFERNWRDTASATRIQDFCWAALAFQNLNGRSGIGFPLSVYSIPLRVCIDVGYWDTNPESIAEDMHMFLKAFFKTQAKIRLEPIYVAANLVNLQDDTLFKTMNARFFQAERHYRGVVDVPYALRQFFSLKPSMASFIALGKTLEAHILPPTAPFFMMLAGPYCQLLHWTGHRFAGRDFFLVMWTQAFGALGLLILIGVIVPFEQMRRRTNKIVYDRENPSPWYFLYYIWIANNVWQFLVVPYVLAGFRWLLPFGHGHYRVAEKKVKTSQNLDTPSSDARVAPREGKAGPQRDTQLSMAPSTKASPIQ
;
A
#
# COMPACT_ATOMS: atom_id res chain seq x y z
N LEU A 1 13.48 -17.24 -3.20
CA LEU A 1 12.55 -16.16 -2.78
C LEU A 1 11.25 -16.38 -3.52
N VAL A 2 10.15 -15.87 -2.99
CA VAL A 2 8.88 -15.75 -3.70
C VAL A 2 8.58 -14.26 -3.78
N THR A 3 8.34 -13.74 -4.98
CA THR A 3 8.00 -12.33 -5.21
C THR A 3 6.53 -12.26 -5.60
N VAL A 4 5.75 -11.51 -4.82
CA VAL A 4 4.32 -11.26 -5.03
C VAL A 4 4.17 -9.92 -5.70
N LEU A 5 3.34 -9.88 -6.74
CA LEU A 5 3.10 -8.72 -7.59
C LEU A 5 1.61 -8.67 -7.92
N ASP A 6 0.99 -7.51 -7.72
CA ASP A 6 -0.28 -7.23 -8.39
C ASP A 6 -0.10 -7.24 -9.90
N ALA A 7 -1.16 -7.66 -10.63
CA ALA A 7 -1.11 -7.79 -12.09
C ALA A 7 -0.82 -6.48 -12.83
N ASP A 8 -1.07 -5.33 -12.19
CA ASP A 8 -0.79 -4.01 -12.75
C ASP A 8 0.55 -3.42 -12.27
N ALA A 9 1.32 -4.15 -11.46
CA ALA A 9 2.63 -3.73 -11.00
C ALA A 9 3.68 -3.90 -12.11
N TRP A 10 4.41 -2.81 -12.37
CA TRP A 10 5.63 -2.82 -13.17
C TRP A 10 6.81 -2.65 -12.24
N ILE A 11 7.69 -3.65 -12.21
CA ILE A 11 8.96 -3.60 -11.48
C ILE A 11 10.12 -3.46 -12.46
N HIS A 12 11.08 -2.59 -12.15
CA HIS A 12 12.32 -2.45 -12.90
C HIS A 12 13.33 -3.55 -12.51
N SER A 13 14.20 -3.97 -13.43
CA SER A 13 15.23 -5.00 -13.17
C SER A 13 16.11 -4.68 -11.96
N PHE A 14 16.38 -3.39 -11.73
CA PHE A 14 17.10 -2.88 -10.56
C PHE A 14 16.52 -3.36 -9.22
N TYR A 15 15.22 -3.66 -9.14
CA TYR A 15 14.63 -4.21 -7.92
C TYR A 15 15.22 -5.59 -7.59
N ILE A 16 15.38 -6.45 -8.61
CA ILE A 16 15.97 -7.79 -8.46
C ILE A 16 17.48 -7.70 -8.21
N ASP A 17 18.17 -6.79 -8.89
CA ASP A 17 19.60 -6.57 -8.69
C ASP A 17 19.89 -6.09 -7.25
N GLU A 18 19.10 -5.15 -6.76
CA GLU A 18 19.22 -4.61 -5.41
C GLU A 18 18.86 -5.66 -4.35
N LEU A 19 17.81 -6.45 -4.60
CA LEU A 19 17.43 -7.58 -3.73
C LEU A 19 18.58 -8.60 -3.63
N ASN A 20 19.21 -8.93 -4.76
CA ASN A 20 20.37 -9.81 -4.78
C ASN A 20 21.57 -9.21 -4.03
N ARG A 21 21.82 -7.90 -4.20
CA ARG A 21 22.88 -7.18 -3.49
C ARG A 21 22.69 -7.23 -1.97
N VAL A 22 21.48 -6.95 -1.49
CA VAL A 22 21.12 -6.98 -0.07
C VAL A 22 21.31 -8.40 0.51
N ILE A 23 20.83 -9.43 -0.18
CA ILE A 23 20.94 -10.82 0.26
C ILE A 23 22.39 -11.33 0.21
N ALA A 24 23.19 -10.88 -0.75
CA ALA A 24 24.60 -11.21 -0.83
C ALA A 24 25.38 -10.56 0.33
N GLY A 25 25.01 -9.35 0.74
CA GLY A 25 25.60 -8.65 1.88
C GLY A 25 25.23 -9.27 3.23
N ASP A 26 24.00 -9.77 3.39
CA ASP A 26 23.55 -10.48 4.59
C ASP A 26 22.68 -11.69 4.23
N ARG A 27 23.29 -12.89 4.20
CA ARG A 27 22.58 -14.14 3.95
C ARG A 27 21.58 -14.50 5.06
N SER A 28 21.75 -13.94 6.27
CA SER A 28 20.82 -14.18 7.38
C SER A 28 19.46 -13.52 7.14
N ALA A 29 19.40 -12.50 6.26
CA ALA A 29 18.16 -11.84 5.85
C ALA A 29 17.12 -12.82 5.30
N LEU A 30 17.56 -13.91 4.65
CA LEU A 30 16.67 -14.96 4.14
C LEU A 30 15.89 -15.72 5.23
N LYS A 31 16.25 -15.55 6.51
CA LYS A 31 15.56 -16.19 7.63
C LYS A 31 14.51 -15.28 8.27
N ASN A 32 14.63 -13.96 8.11
CA ASN A 32 13.89 -13.02 8.93
C ASN A 32 13.56 -11.67 8.27
N ARG A 33 13.65 -11.55 6.94
CA ARG A 33 13.32 -10.31 6.21
C ARG A 33 12.24 -10.55 5.17
N ILE A 34 11.28 -9.63 5.13
CA ILE A 34 10.35 -9.44 4.01
C ILE A 34 10.77 -8.16 3.32
N PHE A 35 10.93 -8.21 2.01
CA PHE A 35 11.47 -7.10 1.23
C PHE A 35 10.35 -6.39 0.48
N ALA A 36 10.24 -5.08 0.59
CA ALA A 36 9.17 -4.33 -0.08
C ALA A 36 9.71 -3.05 -0.73
N PRO A 37 9.31 -2.72 -1.96
CA PRO A 37 9.63 -1.45 -2.55
C PRO A 37 8.63 -0.36 -2.15
N PRO A 38 9.01 0.92 -2.26
CA PRO A 38 8.01 1.97 -2.33
C PRO A 38 7.14 1.79 -3.58
N ILE A 39 5.91 2.27 -3.53
CA ILE A 39 5.00 2.23 -4.69
C ILE A 39 4.79 3.63 -5.25
N ILE A 40 4.63 3.73 -6.58
CA ILE A 40 4.25 4.95 -7.29
C ILE A 40 3.16 4.61 -8.32
N PHE A 41 2.38 5.60 -8.74
CA PHE A 41 1.28 5.41 -9.69
C PHE A 41 1.45 6.29 -10.94
N GLU A 42 2.48 6.04 -11.73
CA GLU A 42 2.83 6.87 -12.90
C GLU A 42 2.39 6.28 -14.23
N ARG A 43 1.89 5.05 -14.27
CA ARG A 43 1.66 4.37 -15.56
C ARG A 43 0.61 5.05 -16.44
N ASN A 44 -0.48 5.49 -15.84
CA ASN A 44 -1.64 6.12 -16.51
C ASN A 44 -2.03 7.47 -15.88
N TRP A 45 -1.10 8.15 -15.21
CA TRP A 45 -1.41 9.35 -14.43
C TRP A 45 -2.05 10.47 -15.28
N ARG A 46 -1.70 10.57 -16.58
CA ARG A 46 -2.23 11.58 -17.50
C ARG A 46 -3.71 11.39 -17.79
N ASP A 47 -4.14 10.14 -17.92
CA ASP A 47 -5.52 9.77 -18.29
C ASP A 47 -6.46 9.67 -17.09
N THR A 48 -5.90 9.66 -15.89
CA THR A 48 -6.64 9.46 -14.64
C THR A 48 -7.21 10.76 -14.12
N ALA A 49 -8.48 10.73 -13.69
CA ALA A 49 -9.12 11.87 -13.05
C ALA A 49 -8.33 12.36 -11.81
N SER A 50 -8.21 13.67 -11.64
CA SER A 50 -7.42 14.27 -10.55
C SER A 50 -7.84 13.77 -9.17
N ALA A 51 -9.14 13.62 -8.91
CA ALA A 51 -9.64 13.14 -7.63
C ALA A 51 -9.07 11.75 -7.28
N THR A 52 -9.25 10.74 -8.13
CA THR A 52 -8.82 9.36 -7.82
C THR A 52 -7.29 9.23 -7.79
N ARG A 53 -6.60 9.92 -8.68
CA ARG A 53 -5.14 9.97 -8.75
C ARG A 53 -4.49 10.56 -7.50
N ILE A 54 -5.03 11.65 -6.97
CA ILE A 54 -4.50 12.26 -5.74
C ILE A 54 -4.71 11.33 -4.54
N GLN A 55 -5.81 10.57 -4.51
CA GLN A 55 -6.00 9.54 -3.50
C GLN A 55 -4.93 8.44 -3.59
N ASP A 56 -4.60 7.96 -4.80
CA ASP A 56 -3.52 6.98 -5.03
C ASP A 56 -2.16 7.51 -4.56
N PHE A 57 -1.85 8.78 -4.83
CA PHE A 57 -0.60 9.41 -4.37
C PHE A 57 -0.54 9.56 -2.86
N CYS A 58 -1.62 9.97 -2.21
CA CYS A 58 -1.67 10.03 -0.74
C CYS A 58 -1.48 8.65 -0.10
N TRP A 59 -2.12 7.62 -0.66
CA TRP A 59 -1.95 6.24 -0.20
C TRP A 59 -0.49 5.77 -0.35
N ALA A 60 0.12 6.01 -1.51
CA ALA A 60 1.52 5.70 -1.76
C ALA A 60 2.49 6.48 -0.84
N ALA A 61 2.18 7.73 -0.51
CA ALA A 61 2.98 8.54 0.42
C ALA A 61 2.96 7.97 1.84
N LEU A 62 1.79 7.54 2.33
CA LEU A 62 1.66 6.88 3.63
C LEU A 62 2.37 5.51 3.64
N ALA A 63 2.26 4.74 2.54
CA ALA A 63 2.99 3.49 2.40
C ALA A 63 4.52 3.71 2.41
N PHE A 64 4.99 4.77 1.75
CA PHE A 64 6.39 5.17 1.78
C PHE A 64 6.87 5.53 3.19
N GLN A 65 6.08 6.28 3.95
CA GLN A 65 6.38 6.56 5.36
C GLN A 65 6.50 5.27 6.19
N ASN A 66 5.58 4.31 5.98
CA ASN A 66 5.57 3.03 6.69
C ASN A 66 6.84 2.19 6.43
N LEU A 67 7.47 2.30 5.27
CA LEU A 67 8.73 1.62 4.96
C LEU A 67 9.93 2.19 5.75
N ASN A 68 9.89 3.45 6.17
CA ASN A 68 11.05 4.15 6.74
C ASN A 68 11.18 4.01 8.29
N GLY A 69 10.53 3.01 8.89
CA GLY A 69 10.54 2.80 10.34
C GLY A 69 11.85 2.19 10.88
N ARG A 70 12.46 2.81 11.90
CA ARG A 70 13.70 2.29 12.55
C ARG A 70 13.57 0.90 13.16
N SER A 71 12.36 0.49 13.54
CA SER A 71 12.10 -0.83 14.14
C SER A 71 12.16 -1.97 13.12
N GLY A 72 12.10 -1.68 11.82
CA GLY A 72 11.86 -2.67 10.77
C GLY A 72 10.50 -3.35 10.90
N ILE A 73 9.54 -2.75 11.60
CA ILE A 73 8.17 -3.24 11.73
C ILE A 73 7.29 -2.30 10.92
N GLY A 74 6.71 -2.82 9.84
CA GLY A 74 5.83 -2.12 8.92
C GLY A 74 5.19 -3.13 7.98
N PHE A 75 4.29 -2.67 7.11
CA PHE A 75 3.50 -3.55 6.24
C PHE A 75 3.91 -3.42 4.77
N PRO A 76 4.16 -4.52 4.04
CA PRO A 76 4.30 -4.47 2.59
C PRO A 76 2.97 -4.03 1.96
N LEU A 77 3.04 -3.51 0.74
CA LEU A 77 1.85 -3.10 0.01
C LEU A 77 1.98 -3.50 -1.45
N SER A 78 1.09 -4.39 -1.92
CA SER A 78 0.93 -4.82 -3.33
C SER A 78 2.13 -5.57 -3.97
N VAL A 79 3.36 -5.19 -3.64
CA VAL A 79 4.60 -5.76 -4.15
C VAL A 79 5.52 -6.07 -3.00
N TYR A 80 5.96 -7.32 -2.89
CA TYR A 80 6.97 -7.72 -1.91
C TYR A 80 7.64 -9.03 -2.26
N SER A 81 8.82 -9.26 -1.70
CA SER A 81 9.55 -10.53 -1.80
C SER A 81 9.72 -11.14 -0.42
N ILE A 82 9.38 -12.41 -0.29
CA ILE A 82 9.46 -13.18 0.95
C ILE A 82 10.33 -14.43 0.73
N PRO A 83 11.22 -14.78 1.67
CA PRO A 83 11.95 -16.04 1.59
C PRO A 83 11.00 -17.23 1.65
N LEU A 84 11.15 -18.18 0.72
CA LEU A 84 10.33 -19.39 0.67
C LEU A 84 10.34 -20.15 1.99
N ARG A 85 11.48 -20.13 2.70
CA ARG A 85 11.60 -20.72 4.04
C ARG A 85 10.62 -20.10 5.03
N VAL A 86 10.49 -18.77 5.03
CA VAL A 86 9.52 -18.07 5.88
C VAL A 86 8.10 -18.49 5.50
N CYS A 87 7.77 -18.58 4.20
CA CYS A 87 6.46 -19.07 3.75
C CYS A 87 6.15 -20.47 4.31
N ILE A 88 7.12 -21.39 4.25
CA ILE A 88 6.98 -22.75 4.78
C ILE A 88 6.77 -22.71 6.30
N ASP A 89 7.62 -21.98 7.03
CA ASP A 89 7.60 -21.92 8.49
C ASP A 89 6.28 -21.33 9.04
N VAL A 90 5.62 -20.44 8.29
CA VAL A 90 4.37 -19.79 8.72
C VAL A 90 3.11 -20.49 8.18
N GLY A 91 3.27 -21.48 7.28
CA GLY A 91 2.16 -22.18 6.64
C GLY A 91 1.48 -21.34 5.55
N TYR A 92 2.27 -20.76 4.65
CA TYR A 92 1.84 -20.03 3.45
C TYR A 92 0.83 -18.90 3.73
N TRP A 93 -0.04 -18.58 2.76
CA TRP A 93 -1.06 -17.55 2.87
C TRP A 93 -2.34 -18.10 3.47
N ASP A 94 -2.99 -17.32 4.32
CA ASP A 94 -4.32 -17.67 4.81
C ASP A 94 -5.35 -17.36 3.70
N THR A 95 -6.39 -18.18 3.61
CA THR A 95 -7.49 -18.06 2.62
C THR A 95 -8.83 -17.74 3.28
N ASN A 96 -8.79 -17.33 4.55
CA ASN A 96 -9.96 -17.08 5.36
C ASN A 96 -10.42 -15.61 5.26
N PRO A 97 -11.65 -15.29 5.68
CA PRO A 97 -12.14 -13.91 5.68
C PRO A 97 -11.36 -12.95 6.60
N GLU A 98 -10.54 -13.44 7.53
CA GLU A 98 -9.67 -12.59 8.37
C GLU A 98 -8.46 -12.05 7.58
N SER A 99 -8.17 -12.61 6.39
CA SER A 99 -6.97 -12.31 5.58
C SER A 99 -7.26 -11.47 4.32
N ILE A 100 -8.27 -10.58 4.38
CA ILE A 100 -8.66 -9.73 3.24
C ILE A 100 -7.53 -8.80 2.78
N ALA A 101 -6.77 -8.24 3.72
CA ALA A 101 -5.57 -7.45 3.46
C ALA A 101 -4.34 -8.38 3.44
N GLU A 102 -4.25 -9.19 2.40
CA GLU A 102 -3.29 -10.29 2.27
C GLU A 102 -1.85 -9.90 2.63
N ASP A 103 -1.36 -8.77 2.11
CA ASP A 103 0.02 -8.29 2.29
C ASP A 103 0.36 -7.93 3.75
N MET A 104 -0.47 -7.09 4.38
CA MET A 104 -0.36 -6.72 5.78
C MET A 104 -0.57 -7.94 6.69
N HIS A 105 -1.58 -8.75 6.41
CA HIS A 105 -1.88 -9.96 7.16
C HIS A 105 -0.71 -10.94 7.13
N MET A 106 -0.12 -11.16 5.96
CA MET A 106 1.04 -12.05 5.80
C MET A 106 2.24 -11.57 6.60
N PHE A 107 2.49 -10.26 6.64
CA PHE A 107 3.53 -9.69 7.51
C PHE A 107 3.25 -9.96 8.98
N LEU A 108 2.04 -9.65 9.47
CA LEU A 108 1.66 -9.86 10.87
C LEU A 108 1.73 -11.34 11.27
N LYS A 109 1.19 -12.22 10.43
CA LYS A 109 1.27 -13.67 10.60
C LYS A 109 2.70 -14.14 10.71
N ALA A 110 3.56 -13.74 9.77
CA ALA A 110 4.96 -14.12 9.80
C ALA A 110 5.70 -13.54 11.01
N PHE A 111 5.40 -12.30 11.38
CA PHE A 111 5.94 -11.64 12.57
C PHE A 111 5.61 -12.40 13.85
N PHE A 112 4.33 -12.71 14.11
CA PHE A 112 3.93 -13.39 15.34
C PHE A 112 4.35 -14.87 15.37
N LYS A 113 4.18 -15.62 14.28
CA LYS A 113 4.58 -17.04 14.22
C LYS A 113 6.08 -17.25 14.40
N THR A 114 6.90 -16.29 13.98
CA THR A 114 8.37 -16.34 14.16
C THR A 114 8.86 -15.74 15.48
N GLN A 115 7.96 -15.48 16.44
CA GLN A 115 8.29 -14.86 17.73
C GLN A 115 8.93 -13.47 17.57
N ALA A 116 8.29 -12.61 16.78
CA ALA A 116 8.70 -11.23 16.51
C ALA A 116 10.10 -11.10 15.89
N LYS A 117 10.52 -12.06 15.05
CA LYS A 117 11.83 -12.04 14.36
C LYS A 117 11.76 -11.41 12.97
N ILE A 118 10.63 -11.51 12.27
CA ILE A 118 10.47 -10.88 10.94
C ILE A 118 10.64 -9.37 11.03
N ARG A 119 11.36 -8.82 10.06
CA ARG A 119 11.44 -7.38 9.80
C ARG A 119 11.11 -7.09 8.34
N LEU A 120 10.51 -5.93 8.11
CA LEU A 120 10.36 -5.35 6.78
C LEU A 120 11.67 -4.65 6.42
N GLU A 121 12.19 -4.97 5.25
CA GLU A 121 13.40 -4.37 4.69
C GLU A 121 13.05 -3.66 3.38
N PRO A 122 13.12 -2.32 3.36
CA PRO A 122 12.83 -1.56 2.15
C PRO A 122 13.87 -1.81 1.06
N ILE A 123 13.41 -2.08 -0.15
CA ILE A 123 14.23 -2.07 -1.37
C ILE A 123 13.88 -0.79 -2.11
N TYR A 124 14.76 0.21 -2.09
CA TYR A 124 14.47 1.56 -2.60
C TYR A 124 14.51 1.68 -4.13
N VAL A 125 13.90 0.72 -4.81
CA VAL A 125 13.57 0.75 -6.24
C VAL A 125 12.06 0.67 -6.33
N ALA A 126 11.39 1.80 -6.61
CA ALA A 126 9.94 1.85 -6.51
C ALA A 126 9.25 0.99 -7.57
N ALA A 127 8.19 0.27 -7.18
CA ALA A 127 7.29 -0.39 -8.11
C ALA A 127 6.27 0.62 -8.68
N ASN A 128 6.00 0.54 -9.98
CA ASN A 128 5.11 1.47 -10.66
C ASN A 128 3.78 0.79 -11.02
N LEU A 129 2.69 1.29 -10.44
CA LEU A 129 1.35 0.75 -10.58
C LEU A 129 0.47 1.64 -11.45
N VAL A 130 -0.72 1.13 -11.76
CA VAL A 130 -1.76 1.83 -12.51
C VAL A 130 -2.76 2.44 -11.51
N ASN A 131 -3.08 3.73 -11.69
CA ASN A 131 -4.17 4.37 -10.95
C ASN A 131 -5.50 3.76 -11.36
N LEU A 132 -6.48 3.74 -10.46
CA LEU A 132 -7.80 3.25 -10.82
C LEU A 132 -8.51 4.21 -11.81
N GLN A 133 -8.93 3.65 -12.95
CA GLN A 133 -9.60 4.37 -14.03
C GLN A 133 -10.62 3.45 -14.72
N ASP A 134 -11.78 4.01 -15.09
CA ASP A 134 -12.84 3.38 -15.89
C ASP A 134 -13.26 4.35 -17.03
N ASP A 135 -14.24 3.95 -17.85
CA ASP A 135 -14.65 4.68 -19.07
C ASP A 135 -15.17 6.09 -18.77
N THR A 136 -15.76 6.29 -17.58
CA THR A 136 -16.37 7.56 -17.18
C THR A 136 -15.90 7.96 -15.79
N LEU A 137 -15.94 9.26 -15.50
CA LEU A 137 -15.58 9.79 -14.19
C LEU A 137 -16.42 9.17 -13.06
N PHE A 138 -17.74 9.05 -13.27
CA PHE A 138 -18.63 8.46 -12.27
C PHE A 138 -18.30 7.00 -11.98
N LYS A 139 -18.10 6.17 -13.04
CA LYS A 139 -17.67 4.78 -12.87
C LYS A 139 -16.34 4.69 -12.13
N THR A 140 -15.38 5.56 -12.48
CA THR A 140 -14.06 5.62 -11.85
C THR A 140 -14.16 5.94 -10.35
N MET A 141 -14.93 6.97 -9.98
CA MET A 141 -15.16 7.34 -8.59
C MET A 141 -15.88 6.22 -7.81
N ASN A 142 -16.89 5.60 -8.42
CA ASN A 142 -17.61 4.49 -7.80
C ASN A 142 -16.72 3.26 -7.60
N ALA A 143 -15.93 2.89 -8.60
CA ALA A 143 -14.96 1.81 -8.48
C ALA A 143 -13.92 2.10 -7.39
N ARG A 144 -13.48 3.36 -7.28
CA ARG A 144 -12.51 3.78 -6.26
C ARG A 144 -13.07 3.69 -4.86
N PHE A 145 -14.32 4.11 -4.70
CA PHE A 145 -15.05 4.01 -3.44
C PHE A 145 -15.11 2.57 -2.93
N PHE A 146 -15.51 1.62 -3.78
CA PHE A 146 -15.57 0.21 -3.40
C PHE A 146 -14.19 -0.42 -3.22
N GLN A 147 -13.18 0.02 -3.97
CA GLN A 147 -11.80 -0.38 -3.73
C GLN A 147 -11.33 0.05 -2.34
N ALA A 148 -11.60 1.30 -1.94
CA ALA A 148 -11.26 1.83 -0.62
C ALA A 148 -12.01 1.09 0.49
N GLU A 149 -13.31 0.87 0.34
CA GLU A 149 -14.12 0.11 1.30
C GLU A 149 -13.54 -1.29 1.53
N ARG A 150 -13.14 -1.99 0.45
CA ARG A 150 -12.47 -3.29 0.55
C ARG A 150 -11.16 -3.22 1.34
N HIS A 151 -10.32 -2.19 1.11
CA HIS A 151 -9.10 -2.02 1.89
C HIS A 151 -9.39 -1.81 3.38
N TYR A 152 -10.45 -1.07 3.72
CA TYR A 152 -10.83 -0.86 5.12
C TYR A 152 -11.47 -2.06 5.80
N ARG A 153 -11.96 -3.06 5.04
CA ARG A 153 -12.30 -4.37 5.62
C ARG A 153 -11.07 -5.06 6.23
N GLY A 154 -9.85 -4.67 5.83
CA GLY A 154 -8.60 -5.08 6.46
C GLY A 154 -8.48 -4.72 7.94
N VAL A 155 -9.39 -3.91 8.51
CA VAL A 155 -9.47 -3.64 9.96
C VAL A 155 -9.54 -4.91 10.82
N VAL A 156 -9.91 -6.05 10.23
CA VAL A 156 -9.83 -7.39 10.85
C VAL A 156 -8.41 -7.79 11.28
N ASP A 157 -7.37 -7.16 10.76
CA ASP A 157 -5.99 -7.35 11.23
C ASP A 157 -5.75 -6.78 12.63
N VAL A 158 -6.58 -5.81 13.09
CA VAL A 158 -6.53 -5.29 14.47
C VAL A 158 -6.85 -6.39 15.50
N PRO A 159 -8.03 -7.05 15.47
CA PRO A 159 -8.32 -8.13 16.40
C PRO A 159 -7.37 -9.33 16.21
N TYR A 160 -6.88 -9.59 14.99
CA TYR A 160 -5.84 -10.59 14.79
C TYR A 160 -4.56 -10.25 15.58
N ALA A 161 -4.03 -9.03 15.41
CA ALA A 161 -2.82 -8.59 16.09
C ALA A 161 -3.00 -8.54 17.62
N LEU A 162 -4.17 -8.11 18.10
CA LEU A 162 -4.52 -8.15 19.53
C LEU A 162 -4.52 -9.59 20.06
N ARG A 163 -5.22 -10.52 19.37
CA ARG A 163 -5.28 -11.93 19.76
C ARG A 163 -3.89 -12.54 19.84
N GLN A 164 -3.03 -12.30 18.85
CA GLN A 164 -1.66 -12.79 18.87
C GLN A 164 -0.80 -12.12 19.96
N PHE A 165 -0.99 -10.82 20.19
CA PHE A 165 -0.29 -10.08 21.22
C PHE A 165 -0.55 -10.65 22.63
N PHE A 166 -1.79 -11.06 22.93
CA PHE A 166 -2.12 -11.67 24.23
C PHE A 166 -1.84 -13.17 24.30
N SER A 167 -1.83 -13.87 23.16
CA SER A 167 -1.54 -15.31 23.10
C SER A 167 -0.04 -15.64 23.22
N LEU A 168 0.82 -14.68 22.87
CA LEU A 168 2.27 -14.80 22.94
C LEU A 168 2.83 -13.93 24.07
N LYS A 169 4.04 -14.23 24.55
CA LYS A 169 4.71 -13.38 25.54
C LYS A 169 4.93 -11.98 24.94
N PRO A 170 4.35 -10.91 25.52
CA PRO A 170 4.52 -9.57 24.97
C PRO A 170 6.00 -9.17 24.95
N SER A 171 6.42 -8.56 23.85
CA SER A 171 7.74 -7.98 23.67
C SER A 171 7.61 -6.54 23.19
N MET A 172 8.65 -5.73 23.33
CA MET A 172 8.65 -4.38 22.78
C MET A 172 8.34 -4.37 21.27
N ALA A 173 8.85 -5.35 20.52
CA ALA A 173 8.54 -5.53 19.12
C ALA A 173 7.04 -5.81 18.90
N SER A 174 6.43 -6.67 19.71
CA SER A 174 4.99 -6.97 19.65
C SER A 174 4.14 -5.74 19.98
N PHE A 175 4.55 -4.91 20.95
CA PHE A 175 3.89 -3.63 21.25
C PHE A 175 3.98 -2.66 20.08
N ILE A 176 5.15 -2.55 19.44
CA ILE A 176 5.33 -1.71 18.24
C ILE A 176 4.47 -2.23 17.08
N ALA A 177 4.41 -3.54 16.85
CA ALA A 177 3.58 -4.13 15.81
C ALA A 177 2.09 -3.87 16.03
N LEU A 178 1.60 -4.03 17.26
CA LEU A 178 0.23 -3.69 17.61
C LEU A 178 -0.03 -2.19 17.44
N GLY A 179 0.86 -1.33 17.93
CA GLY A 179 0.77 0.12 17.76
C GLY A 179 0.71 0.52 16.28
N LYS A 180 1.56 -0.07 15.43
CA LYS A 180 1.57 0.16 13.97
C LYS A 180 0.28 -0.33 13.29
N THR A 181 -0.26 -1.47 13.73
CA THR A 181 -1.53 -2.01 13.23
C THR A 181 -2.68 -1.07 13.58
N LEU A 182 -2.73 -0.59 14.82
CA LEU A 182 -3.70 0.41 15.27
C LEU A 182 -3.51 1.75 14.53
N GLU A 183 -2.28 2.20 14.35
CA GLU A 183 -1.94 3.41 13.60
C GLU A 183 -2.51 3.33 12.17
N ALA A 184 -2.25 2.22 11.46
CA ALA A 184 -2.67 2.01 10.08
C ALA A 184 -4.21 1.98 9.89
N HIS A 185 -4.97 1.61 10.92
CA HIS A 185 -6.43 1.52 10.82
C HIS A 185 -7.20 2.64 11.53
N ILE A 186 -6.66 3.25 12.60
CA ILE A 186 -7.33 4.29 13.38
C ILE A 186 -6.98 5.68 12.87
N LEU A 187 -5.69 5.96 12.58
CA LEU A 187 -5.30 7.33 12.21
C LEU A 187 -5.94 7.78 10.90
N PRO A 188 -5.95 7.00 9.79
CA PRO A 188 -6.53 7.45 8.55
C PRO A 188 -7.99 7.92 8.70
N PRO A 189 -8.94 7.17 9.30
CA PRO A 189 -10.32 7.62 9.45
C PRO A 189 -10.54 8.71 10.51
N THR A 190 -9.66 8.86 11.51
CA THR A 190 -9.87 9.82 12.62
C THR A 190 -9.18 11.15 12.41
N ALA A 191 -7.96 11.18 11.86
CA ALA A 191 -7.19 12.40 11.62
C ALA A 191 -7.94 13.48 10.81
N PRO A 192 -8.75 13.15 9.78
CA PRO A 192 -9.49 14.14 8.99
C PRO A 192 -10.49 14.95 9.82
N PHE A 193 -11.09 14.35 10.85
CA PHE A 193 -12.00 15.05 11.75
C PHE A 193 -11.28 16.17 12.49
N PHE A 194 -10.06 15.92 12.97
CA PHE A 194 -9.23 16.93 13.64
C PHE A 194 -8.67 17.96 12.66
N MET A 195 -8.17 17.50 11.50
CA MET A 195 -7.50 18.37 10.53
C MET A 195 -8.45 19.26 9.74
N MET A 196 -9.69 18.81 9.49
CA MET A 196 -10.59 19.45 8.53
C MET A 196 -11.98 19.80 9.06
N LEU A 197 -12.52 19.05 10.03
CA LEU A 197 -13.88 19.30 10.55
C LEU A 197 -13.89 20.08 11.86
N ALA A 198 -12.90 19.89 12.72
CA ALA A 198 -12.86 20.48 14.06
C ALA A 198 -12.90 22.01 14.05
N GLY A 199 -12.12 22.67 13.19
CA GLY A 199 -12.13 24.12 12.98
C GLY A 199 -13.52 24.64 12.60
N PRO A 200 -14.08 24.21 11.47
CA PRO A 200 -15.43 24.59 11.04
C PRO A 200 -16.51 24.30 12.10
N TYR A 201 -16.43 23.19 12.82
CA TYR A 201 -17.38 22.85 13.86
C TYR A 201 -17.33 23.82 15.05
N CYS A 202 -16.14 24.16 15.53
CA CYS A 202 -15.98 25.15 16.60
C CYS A 202 -16.48 26.53 16.17
N GLN A 203 -16.23 26.91 14.91
CA GLN A 203 -16.72 28.16 14.33
C GLN A 203 -18.25 28.20 14.26
N LEU A 204 -18.89 27.09 13.87
CA LEU A 204 -20.34 26.98 13.84
C LEU A 204 -20.95 27.17 15.23
N LEU A 205 -20.41 26.50 16.24
CA LEU A 205 -20.87 26.64 17.63
C LEU A 205 -20.72 28.09 18.12
N HIS A 206 -19.63 28.76 17.76
CA HIS A 206 -19.45 30.17 18.08
C HIS A 206 -20.54 31.04 17.45
N TRP A 207 -20.86 30.81 16.17
CA TRP A 207 -21.94 31.53 15.48
C TRP A 207 -23.33 31.27 16.06
N THR A 208 -23.58 30.09 16.63
CA THR A 208 -24.85 29.80 17.33
C THR A 208 -24.88 30.34 18.77
N GLY A 209 -23.89 31.13 19.17
CA GLY A 209 -23.84 31.83 20.45
C GLY A 209 -23.14 31.07 21.58
N HIS A 210 -22.54 29.90 21.31
CA HIS A 210 -21.72 29.23 22.32
C HIS A 210 -20.46 30.05 22.62
N ARG A 211 -20.21 30.25 23.92
CA ARG A 211 -18.99 30.89 24.42
C ARG A 211 -18.08 29.84 25.00
N PHE A 212 -16.94 29.62 24.36
CA PHE A 212 -15.91 28.73 24.87
C PHE A 212 -15.22 29.40 26.07
N ALA A 213 -15.40 28.83 27.26
CA ALA A 213 -14.76 29.30 28.50
C ALA A 213 -14.33 28.11 29.36
N GLY A 214 -13.37 28.33 30.26
CA GLY A 214 -12.85 27.29 31.15
C GLY A 214 -12.38 26.06 30.37
N ARG A 215 -12.89 24.88 30.74
CA ARG A 215 -12.53 23.58 30.13
C ARG A 215 -12.79 23.53 28.61
N ASP A 216 -13.88 24.11 28.14
CA ASP A 216 -14.29 24.01 26.73
C ASP A 216 -13.34 24.77 25.82
N PHE A 217 -12.81 25.91 26.31
CA PHE A 217 -11.77 26.65 25.61
C PHE A 217 -10.50 25.81 25.42
N PHE A 218 -10.03 25.14 26.47
CA PHE A 218 -8.85 24.28 26.38
C PHE A 218 -9.08 23.09 25.43
N LEU A 219 -10.26 22.47 25.44
CA LEU A 219 -10.59 21.37 24.54
C LEU A 219 -10.55 21.82 23.07
N VAL A 220 -11.14 22.98 22.76
CA VAL A 220 -11.10 23.54 21.40
C VAL A 220 -9.66 23.85 21.00
N MET A 221 -8.89 24.52 21.88
CA MET A 221 -7.50 24.86 21.61
C MET A 221 -6.65 23.63 21.27
N TRP A 222 -6.74 22.57 22.08
CA TRP A 222 -6.02 21.32 21.82
C TRP A 222 -6.47 20.65 20.52
N THR A 223 -7.78 20.64 20.25
CA THR A 223 -8.32 20.07 19.02
C THR A 223 -7.78 20.78 17.78
N GLN A 224 -7.72 22.12 17.80
CA GLN A 224 -7.10 22.91 16.72
C GLN A 224 -5.59 22.66 16.61
N ALA A 225 -4.88 22.58 17.74
CA ALA A 225 -3.45 22.30 17.76
C ALA A 225 -3.12 20.93 17.14
N PHE A 226 -3.89 19.89 17.47
CA PHE A 226 -3.76 18.57 16.86
C PHE A 226 -4.05 18.59 15.35
N GLY A 227 -5.10 19.31 14.92
CA GLY A 227 -5.41 19.48 13.51
C GLY A 227 -4.27 20.16 12.73
N ALA A 228 -3.73 21.25 13.27
CA ALA A 228 -2.61 21.98 12.67
C ALA A 228 -1.33 21.12 12.60
N LEU A 229 -1.00 20.40 13.68
CA LEU A 229 0.13 19.48 13.70
C LEU A 229 -0.05 18.35 12.67
N GLY A 230 -1.26 17.80 12.55
CA GLY A 230 -1.60 16.79 11.55
C GLY A 230 -1.35 17.27 10.12
N LEU A 231 -1.68 18.53 9.81
CA LEU A 231 -1.38 19.13 8.50
C LEU A 231 0.13 19.25 8.24
N LEU A 232 0.91 19.65 9.26
CA LEU A 232 2.37 19.70 9.14
C LEU A 232 2.98 18.31 8.90
N ILE A 233 2.48 17.29 9.60
CA ILE A 233 2.91 15.90 9.39
C ILE A 233 2.57 15.44 7.98
N LEU A 234 1.35 15.72 7.49
CA LEU A 234 0.94 15.35 6.14
C LEU A 234 1.83 15.99 5.07
N ILE A 235 2.17 17.28 5.22
CA ILE A 235 3.13 17.96 4.33
C ILE A 235 4.50 17.27 4.42
N GLY A 236 4.96 16.95 5.63
CA GLY A 236 6.22 16.24 5.88
C GLY A 236 6.28 14.83 5.27
N VAL A 237 5.13 14.23 4.95
CA VAL A 237 5.05 12.93 4.26
C VAL A 237 4.93 13.11 2.74
N ILE A 238 4.06 14.02 2.29
CA ILE A 238 3.80 14.23 0.85
C ILE A 238 5.03 14.83 0.14
N VAL A 239 5.72 15.79 0.74
CA VAL A 239 6.85 16.47 0.06
C VAL A 239 8.01 15.51 -0.22
N PRO A 240 8.52 14.72 0.75
CA PRO A 240 9.56 13.73 0.46
C PRO A 240 9.09 12.64 -0.51
N PHE A 241 7.82 12.20 -0.41
CA PHE A 241 7.26 11.25 -1.36
C PHE A 241 7.25 11.82 -2.78
N GLU A 242 6.81 13.06 -2.98
CA GLU A 242 6.79 13.73 -4.28
C GLU A 242 8.20 13.84 -4.88
N GLN A 243 9.21 14.15 -4.06
CA GLN A 243 10.61 14.17 -4.48
C GLN A 243 11.10 12.77 -4.92
N MET A 244 10.81 11.74 -4.13
CA MET A 244 11.14 10.36 -4.45
C MET A 244 10.45 9.93 -5.75
N ARG A 245 9.14 10.16 -5.86
CA ARG A 245 8.31 9.84 -7.03
C ARG A 245 8.88 10.45 -8.32
N ARG A 246 9.19 11.75 -8.29
CA ARG A 246 9.73 12.48 -9.46
C ARG A 246 11.12 11.99 -9.86
N ARG A 247 11.98 11.67 -8.90
CA ARG A 247 13.31 11.11 -9.17
C ARG A 247 13.20 9.71 -9.76
N THR A 248 12.36 8.85 -9.18
CA THR A 248 12.14 7.49 -9.67
C THR A 248 11.58 7.50 -11.09
N ASN A 249 10.59 8.34 -11.37
CA ASN A 249 9.98 8.44 -12.69
C ASN A 249 11.02 8.80 -13.77
N LYS A 250 11.95 9.71 -13.47
CA LYS A 250 13.03 10.11 -14.39
C LYS A 250 14.18 9.09 -14.47
N ILE A 251 14.65 8.57 -13.33
CA ILE A 251 15.89 7.78 -13.26
C ILE A 251 15.63 6.29 -13.54
N VAL A 252 14.53 5.74 -13.01
CA VAL A 252 14.25 4.30 -13.06
C VAL A 252 13.37 3.96 -14.26
N TYR A 253 12.41 4.82 -14.60
CA TYR A 253 11.42 4.55 -15.64
C TYR A 253 11.62 5.37 -16.92
N ASP A 254 12.60 6.28 -16.95
CA ASP A 254 12.84 7.20 -18.07
C ASP A 254 11.57 7.93 -18.57
N ARG A 255 10.77 8.41 -17.63
CA ARG A 255 9.52 9.14 -17.90
C ARG A 255 9.60 10.58 -17.46
N GLU A 256 8.91 11.41 -18.22
CA GLU A 256 8.72 12.82 -17.88
C GLU A 256 7.84 12.99 -16.65
N ASN A 257 8.22 13.96 -15.82
CA ASN A 257 7.44 14.37 -14.67
C ASN A 257 6.35 15.36 -15.07
N PRO A 258 5.20 15.38 -14.33
CA PRO A 258 4.24 16.46 -14.45
C PRO A 258 4.87 17.81 -14.12
N SER A 259 4.29 18.88 -14.64
CA SER A 259 4.65 20.27 -14.28
C SER A 259 4.70 20.44 -12.75
N PRO A 260 5.58 21.30 -12.20
CA PRO A 260 5.59 21.61 -10.77
C PRO A 260 4.22 22.07 -10.27
N TRP A 261 3.49 22.89 -11.04
CA TRP A 261 2.14 23.39 -10.75
C TRP A 261 1.11 22.30 -10.44
N TYR A 262 1.42 21.05 -10.80
CA TYR A 262 0.64 19.89 -10.45
C TYR A 262 0.40 19.76 -8.93
N PHE A 263 1.24 20.36 -8.07
CA PHE A 263 1.00 20.38 -6.63
C PHE A 263 -0.38 20.97 -6.26
N LEU A 264 -0.95 21.85 -7.09
CA LEU A 264 -2.27 22.43 -6.86
C LEU A 264 -3.39 21.39 -6.89
N TYR A 265 -3.20 20.25 -7.57
CA TYR A 265 -4.19 19.17 -7.56
C TYR A 265 -4.34 18.50 -6.21
N TYR A 266 -3.37 18.65 -5.28
CA TYR A 266 -3.55 18.18 -3.90
C TYR A 266 -4.68 18.88 -3.15
N ILE A 267 -5.29 19.95 -3.70
CA ILE A 267 -6.56 20.49 -3.20
C ILE A 267 -7.67 19.42 -3.14
N TRP A 268 -7.61 18.40 -4.00
CA TRP A 268 -8.54 17.27 -3.99
C TRP A 268 -8.47 16.44 -2.70
N ILE A 269 -7.39 16.50 -1.91
CA ILE A 269 -7.32 15.84 -0.60
C ILE A 269 -8.54 16.19 0.24
N ALA A 270 -8.97 17.46 0.20
CA ALA A 270 -10.07 17.94 1.02
C ALA A 270 -11.40 17.23 0.73
N ASN A 271 -11.63 16.84 -0.52
CA ASN A 271 -12.80 16.08 -0.93
C ASN A 271 -12.57 14.57 -0.77
N ASN A 272 -11.43 14.08 -1.24
CA ASN A 272 -11.07 12.67 -1.26
C ASN A 272 -11.07 12.03 0.12
N VAL A 273 -10.67 12.78 1.16
CA VAL A 273 -10.61 12.24 2.52
C VAL A 273 -11.99 11.81 3.02
N TRP A 274 -13.05 12.52 2.66
CA TRP A 274 -14.40 12.14 3.03
C TRP A 274 -14.90 11.00 2.15
N GLN A 275 -14.74 11.16 0.83
CA GLN A 275 -15.31 10.24 -0.16
C GLN A 275 -14.61 8.88 -0.20
N PHE A 276 -13.28 8.84 -0.13
CA PHE A 276 -12.48 7.63 -0.32
C PHE A 276 -11.82 7.12 0.95
N LEU A 277 -12.02 7.79 2.08
CA LEU A 277 -11.37 7.40 3.33
C LEU A 277 -12.36 7.32 4.50
N VAL A 278 -13.00 8.42 4.93
CA VAL A 278 -13.91 8.40 6.08
C VAL A 278 -15.18 7.58 5.80
N VAL A 279 -15.91 7.90 4.73
CA VAL A 279 -17.18 7.22 4.43
C VAL A 279 -16.98 5.73 4.16
N PRO A 280 -16.03 5.30 3.30
CA PRO A 280 -15.77 3.88 3.09
C PRO A 280 -15.33 3.14 4.36
N TYR A 281 -14.56 3.78 5.24
CA TYR A 281 -14.16 3.17 6.52
C TYR A 281 -15.34 2.96 7.46
N VAL A 282 -16.18 3.98 7.64
CA VAL A 282 -17.41 3.86 8.45
C VAL A 282 -18.30 2.78 7.87
N LEU A 283 -18.48 2.74 6.55
CA LEU A 283 -19.25 1.67 5.92
C LEU A 283 -18.63 0.30 6.17
N ALA A 284 -17.32 0.12 6.02
CA ALA A 284 -16.65 -1.16 6.27
C ALA A 284 -16.82 -1.63 7.73
N GLY A 285 -16.70 -0.72 8.70
CA GLY A 285 -16.84 -1.03 10.13
C GLY A 285 -18.29 -1.31 10.56
N PHE A 286 -19.26 -0.56 10.03
CA PHE A 286 -20.68 -0.69 10.40
C PHE A 286 -21.47 -1.58 9.44
N ARG A 287 -20.86 -2.11 8.38
CA ARG A 287 -21.54 -2.93 7.35
C ARG A 287 -22.31 -4.10 7.95
N TRP A 288 -21.73 -4.74 8.96
CA TRP A 288 -22.31 -5.90 9.65
C TRP A 288 -23.54 -5.55 10.49
N LEU A 289 -23.74 -4.26 10.80
CA LEU A 289 -24.92 -3.75 11.53
C LEU A 289 -26.02 -3.27 10.59
N LEU A 290 -25.74 -3.15 9.28
CA LEU A 290 -26.71 -2.68 8.29
C LEU A 290 -27.48 -3.86 7.67
N PRO A 291 -28.80 -3.72 7.42
CA PRO A 291 -29.64 -4.78 6.87
C PRO A 291 -29.42 -5.04 5.37
N PHE A 292 -28.36 -4.49 4.77
CA PHE A 292 -28.05 -4.67 3.36
C PHE A 292 -27.20 -5.93 3.16
N GLY A 293 -27.47 -6.67 2.07
CA GLY A 293 -26.72 -7.88 1.75
C GLY A 293 -25.20 -7.67 1.81
N HIS A 294 -24.48 -8.64 2.39
CA HIS A 294 -23.03 -8.63 2.58
C HIS A 294 -22.27 -8.87 1.26
N GLY A 295 -22.65 -8.12 0.22
CA GLY A 295 -22.25 -8.26 -1.19
C GLY A 295 -20.86 -8.85 -1.42
N HIS A 296 -20.80 -9.70 -2.44
CA HIS A 296 -19.63 -10.47 -2.83
C HIS A 296 -18.34 -9.64 -2.91
N TYR A 297 -17.21 -10.30 -2.67
CA TYR A 297 -15.88 -9.74 -2.86
C TYR A 297 -15.77 -9.16 -4.28
N ARG A 298 -15.76 -7.83 -4.39
CA ARG A 298 -15.71 -7.11 -5.66
C ARG A 298 -14.32 -6.49 -5.83
N VAL A 299 -13.59 -6.96 -6.84
CA VAL A 299 -12.33 -6.34 -7.27
C VAL A 299 -12.66 -5.25 -8.26
N ALA A 300 -12.11 -4.05 -8.05
CA ALA A 300 -12.24 -2.96 -9.01
C ALA A 300 -11.32 -3.23 -10.21
N GLU A 301 -11.89 -3.35 -11.41
CA GLU A 301 -11.11 -3.47 -12.64
C GLU A 301 -10.44 -2.13 -12.96
N LYS A 302 -9.15 -2.18 -13.29
CA LYS A 302 -8.39 -1.02 -13.77
C LYS A 302 -8.37 -1.06 -15.30
N LYS A 303 -9.13 -0.19 -15.95
CA LYS A 303 -9.09 -0.06 -17.41
C LYS A 303 -7.96 0.86 -17.80
N VAL A 304 -7.09 0.36 -18.67
CA VAL A 304 -6.05 1.18 -19.31
C VAL A 304 -6.48 1.43 -20.74
N LYS A 305 -6.52 2.71 -21.16
CA LYS A 305 -6.77 3.05 -22.56
C LYS A 305 -5.62 2.49 -23.40
N THR A 306 -5.95 1.63 -24.37
CA THR A 306 -5.01 0.94 -25.26
C THR A 306 -4.21 1.89 -26.18
N SER A 307 -4.44 3.20 -26.11
CA SER A 307 -3.75 4.22 -26.92
C SER A 307 -2.35 4.59 -26.42
N GLN A 308 -1.84 3.95 -25.37
CA GLN A 308 -0.43 4.04 -24.98
C GLN A 308 0.18 2.66 -25.15
N ASN A 309 1.34 2.59 -25.81
CA ASN A 309 2.25 1.47 -25.61
C ASN A 309 2.45 1.35 -24.10
N LEU A 310 1.77 0.40 -23.48
CA LEU A 310 2.19 -0.11 -22.18
C LEU A 310 3.47 -0.86 -22.51
N ASP A 311 4.59 -0.13 -22.56
CA ASP A 311 5.86 -0.66 -23.02
C ASP A 311 6.17 -1.93 -22.24
N THR A 312 6.06 -3.06 -22.92
CA THR A 312 6.89 -4.22 -22.67
C THR A 312 8.34 -3.76 -22.70
N PRO A 313 9.21 -4.27 -21.83
CA PRO A 313 10.60 -3.85 -21.77
C PRO A 313 11.21 -3.85 -23.17
N SER A 314 11.81 -2.73 -23.58
CA SER A 314 12.46 -2.64 -24.87
C SER A 314 13.45 -3.81 -24.99
N SER A 315 13.31 -4.60 -26.05
CA SER A 315 14.21 -5.70 -26.39
C SER A 315 15.62 -5.23 -26.78
N ASP A 316 15.93 -3.94 -26.60
CA ASP A 316 17.18 -3.32 -27.03
C ASP A 316 18.23 -3.17 -25.91
N ALA A 317 18.00 -3.78 -24.74
CA ALA A 317 19.11 -4.19 -23.88
C ALA A 317 19.81 -5.42 -24.48
N ARG A 318 20.37 -5.27 -25.70
CA ARG A 318 21.38 -6.19 -26.22
C ARG A 318 22.60 -6.07 -25.30
N VAL A 319 22.68 -6.98 -24.34
CA VAL A 319 23.94 -7.38 -23.73
C VAL A 319 24.86 -7.77 -24.88
N ALA A 320 25.85 -6.92 -25.18
CA ALA A 320 26.91 -7.27 -26.11
C ALA A 320 27.53 -8.60 -25.63
N PRO A 321 27.59 -9.65 -26.48
CA PRO A 321 28.22 -10.89 -26.07
C PRO A 321 29.71 -10.60 -25.88
N ARG A 322 30.22 -10.78 -24.65
CA ARG A 322 31.65 -10.95 -24.45
C ARG A 322 32.05 -12.23 -25.17
N GLU A 323 32.96 -12.10 -26.14
CA GLU A 323 33.54 -13.22 -26.88
C GLU A 323 34.10 -14.26 -25.90
N GLY A 324 33.41 -15.40 -25.79
CA GLY A 324 33.81 -16.56 -25.04
C GLY A 324 33.69 -17.78 -25.94
N LYS A 325 34.81 -18.44 -26.18
CA LYS A 325 35.02 -19.54 -27.14
C LYS A 325 33.93 -20.62 -27.05
N ALA A 326 33.39 -20.98 -28.21
CA ALA A 326 32.42 -22.05 -28.40
C ALA A 326 33.02 -23.44 -28.05
N GLY A 327 32.31 -24.19 -27.22
CA GLY A 327 32.43 -25.65 -27.09
C GLY A 327 31.08 -26.29 -27.46
N PRO A 328 31.04 -27.49 -28.05
CA PRO A 328 29.82 -28.02 -28.65
C PRO A 328 28.84 -28.53 -27.59
N GLN A 329 27.63 -27.97 -27.55
CA GLN A 329 26.51 -28.50 -26.78
C GLN A 329 25.70 -29.50 -27.61
N ARG A 330 25.49 -30.67 -27.03
CA ARG A 330 24.69 -31.78 -27.57
C ARG A 330 23.20 -31.45 -27.51
N ASP A 331 22.50 -31.73 -28.61
CA ASP A 331 21.04 -31.74 -28.68
C ASP A 331 20.47 -32.81 -27.73
N THR A 332 19.58 -32.41 -26.84
CA THR A 332 18.67 -33.35 -26.16
C THR A 332 17.28 -32.74 -26.18
N GLN A 333 16.47 -33.18 -27.15
CA GLN A 333 15.03 -32.94 -27.17
C GLN A 333 14.38 -33.72 -26.02
N LEU A 334 13.59 -33.04 -25.20
CA LEU A 334 12.70 -33.67 -24.22
C LEU A 334 11.26 -33.24 -24.52
N SER A 335 10.46 -34.21 -24.94
CA SER A 335 9.07 -34.08 -25.34
C SER A 335 8.16 -33.74 -24.15
N MET A 336 7.28 -32.76 -24.32
CA MET A 336 6.17 -32.50 -23.39
C MET A 336 5.00 -33.45 -23.68
N ALA A 337 4.49 -34.13 -22.66
CA ALA A 337 3.23 -34.86 -22.67
C ALA A 337 2.07 -33.93 -22.19
N PRO A 338 0.84 -34.10 -22.69
CA PRO A 338 -0.25 -33.15 -22.46
C PRO A 338 -1.00 -33.35 -21.13
N SER A 339 -1.46 -32.21 -20.61
CA SER A 339 -2.24 -31.98 -19.39
C SER A 339 -3.63 -32.63 -19.43
N THR A 340 -3.96 -33.39 -18.37
CA THR A 340 -5.32 -33.87 -18.08
C THR A 340 -6.03 -32.94 -17.10
N LYS A 341 -7.23 -32.51 -17.50
CA LYS A 341 -8.19 -31.69 -16.75
C LYS A 341 -8.65 -32.38 -15.45
N ALA A 342 -8.71 -31.64 -14.35
CA ALA A 342 -9.38 -32.05 -13.11
C ALA A 342 -10.67 -31.24 -12.92
N SER A 343 -11.77 -31.93 -12.62
CA SER A 343 -13.12 -31.44 -12.32
C SER A 343 -13.25 -30.95 -10.87
N PRO A 344 -14.24 -30.09 -10.55
CA PRO A 344 -14.43 -29.53 -9.21
C PRO A 344 -15.16 -30.52 -8.29
N ILE A 345 -14.75 -30.59 -7.02
CA ILE A 345 -15.42 -31.37 -5.97
C ILE A 345 -16.29 -30.41 -5.13
N GLN A 346 -17.47 -30.94 -4.79
CA GLN A 346 -18.56 -30.37 -3.99
C GLN A 346 -18.18 -29.97 -2.57
#